data_AF-A0A524AKN6-F1
#
_entry.id   AF-A0A524AKN6-F1
#
_cell.length_a   1.000
_cell.length_b   1.000
_cell.length_c   1.000
_cell.angle_alpha   90.00
_cell.angle_beta   90.00
_cell.angle_gamma   90.00
#
_symmetry.space_group_name_H-M   'P 1'
#
loop_
_entity.id
_entity.type
_entity.pdbx_description
1 polymer ?
#
loop_
_entity_poly.entity_id
_entity_poly.type
_entity_poly.pdbx_seq_one_letter_code
_entity_poly.pdbx_strand_id
1 'polypeptide(L)'
;MTGSVMRRKTDILSKIPDVIRLDERTRTVQEKVIELAYISLGGDSDVPSVDEPLYGTEAGFDSFSLLEFILRLEDEFGIVIPDEDLEPDIFRSINTVVEYVLRQIIQEKETQ
;
A
#
# COMPACT_ATOMS: atom_id res chain seq x y z
N MET A 1 40.18 -11.64 -17.17
CA MET A 1 39.22 -11.40 -18.28
C MET A 1 37.82 -11.34 -17.68
N THR A 2 37.23 -10.15 -17.77
CA THR A 2 35.78 -9.82 -17.74
C THR A 2 34.84 -10.74 -16.95
N GLY A 3 34.47 -10.31 -15.74
CA GLY A 3 33.21 -10.68 -15.10
C GLY A 3 32.38 -9.42 -14.92
N SER A 4 31.38 -9.23 -15.79
CA SER A 4 30.47 -8.10 -15.78
C SER A 4 29.72 -8.05 -14.44
N VAL A 5 29.96 -7.00 -13.64
CA VAL A 5 29.29 -6.81 -12.36
C VAL A 5 27.90 -6.24 -12.63
N MET A 6 26.95 -7.16 -12.80
CA MET A 6 25.51 -6.90 -12.75
C MET A 6 25.22 -6.11 -11.48
N ARG A 7 24.83 -4.83 -11.62
CA ARG A 7 24.45 -3.97 -10.50
C ARG A 7 23.18 -4.56 -9.87
N ARG A 8 23.35 -5.27 -8.75
CA ARG A 8 22.27 -5.85 -7.95
C ARG A 8 21.40 -4.72 -7.38
N LYS A 9 20.14 -4.65 -7.84
CA LYS A 9 19.04 -3.88 -7.24
C LYS A 9 18.64 -4.50 -5.87
N THR A 10 19.55 -4.67 -4.93
CA THR A 10 19.32 -5.56 -3.76
C THR A 10 19.64 -4.92 -2.41
N ASP A 11 19.46 -3.61 -2.26
CA ASP A 11 19.80 -2.92 -0.99
C ASP A 11 18.67 -2.10 -0.36
N ILE A 12 17.47 -2.11 -0.94
CA ILE A 12 16.27 -1.50 -0.34
C ILE A 12 15.33 -2.52 0.30
N LEU A 13 15.44 -3.80 -0.09
CA LEU A 13 14.65 -4.92 0.46
C LEU A 13 15.20 -5.49 1.78
N SER A 14 16.38 -5.05 2.24
CA SER A 14 17.02 -5.58 3.47
C SER A 14 16.62 -4.82 4.75
N LYS A 15 15.88 -3.71 4.62
CA LYS A 15 15.38 -2.89 5.76
C LYS A 15 13.90 -3.11 6.07
N ILE A 16 13.19 -3.83 5.21
CA ILE A 16 11.84 -4.31 5.50
C ILE A 16 12.04 -5.58 6.35
N PRO A 17 11.52 -5.63 7.59
CA PRO A 17 11.65 -6.82 8.41
C PRO A 17 11.06 -8.03 7.66
N ASP A 18 11.74 -9.19 7.78
CA ASP A 18 11.40 -10.53 7.24
C ASP A 18 9.97 -11.05 7.59
N VAL A 19 9.17 -10.22 8.27
CA VAL A 19 7.91 -10.51 8.94
C VAL A 19 6.69 -10.48 8.02
N ILE A 20 6.73 -9.78 6.88
CA ILE A 20 5.67 -9.90 5.87
C ILE A 20 6.05 -11.02 4.92
N ARG A 21 5.99 -12.25 5.44
CA ARG A 21 5.97 -13.44 4.60
C ARG A 21 4.92 -13.23 3.49
N LEU A 22 5.24 -13.63 2.26
CA LEU A 22 4.27 -13.81 1.18
C LEU A 22 3.30 -14.96 1.52
N ASP A 23 2.65 -14.89 2.68
CA ASP A 23 1.56 -15.79 3.04
C ASP A 23 0.30 -15.32 2.30
N GLU A 24 -0.65 -16.23 2.06
CA GLU A 24 -1.86 -15.98 1.28
C GLU A 24 -2.64 -14.74 1.78
N ARG A 25 -2.60 -14.47 3.09
CA ARG A 25 -3.21 -13.28 3.71
C ARG A 25 -2.66 -11.95 3.17
N THR A 26 -1.33 -11.81 3.09
CA THR A 26 -0.67 -10.59 2.60
C THR A 26 -1.11 -10.31 1.16
N ARG A 27 -1.15 -11.38 0.35
CA ARG A 27 -1.58 -11.30 -1.04
C ARG A 27 -3.05 -10.90 -1.17
N THR A 28 -3.94 -11.49 -0.37
CA THR A 28 -5.36 -11.10 -0.37
C THR A 28 -5.55 -9.63 0.00
N VAL A 29 -4.84 -9.14 1.02
CA VAL A 29 -4.90 -7.71 1.40
C VAL A 29 -4.39 -6.84 0.26
N GLN A 30 -3.25 -7.20 -0.35
CA GLN A 30 -2.69 -6.45 -1.48
C GLN A 30 -3.65 -6.39 -2.68
N GLU A 31 -4.21 -7.53 -3.10
CA GLU A 31 -5.17 -7.61 -4.20
C GLU A 31 -6.39 -6.72 -3.93
N LYS A 32 -6.90 -6.75 -2.70
CA LYS A 32 -8.03 -5.92 -2.28
C LYS A 32 -7.68 -4.43 -2.24
N VAL A 33 -6.51 -4.05 -1.73
CA VAL A 33 -6.07 -2.65 -1.72
C VAL A 33 -5.95 -2.11 -3.15
N ILE A 34 -5.43 -2.90 -4.09
CA ILE A 34 -5.36 -2.52 -5.51
C ILE A 34 -6.76 -2.35 -6.11
N GLU A 35 -7.69 -3.27 -5.81
CA GLU A 35 -9.08 -3.18 -6.25
C GLU A 35 -9.75 -1.89 -5.74
N LEU A 36 -9.61 -1.59 -4.45
CA LEU A 36 -10.18 -0.37 -3.87
C LEU A 36 -9.55 0.89 -4.45
N ALA A 37 -8.25 0.87 -4.75
CA ALA A 37 -7.57 1.98 -5.42
C ALA A 37 -8.13 2.21 -6.82
N TYR A 38 -8.30 1.14 -7.60
CA TYR A 38 -8.90 1.20 -8.94
C TYR A 38 -10.31 1.79 -8.94
N ILE A 39 -11.16 1.34 -8.01
CA ILE A 39 -12.53 1.86 -7.86
C ILE A 39 -12.50 3.36 -7.50
N SER A 40 -11.58 3.77 -6.63
CA SER A 40 -11.47 5.15 -6.16
C SER A 40 -10.93 6.11 -7.21
N LEU A 41 -10.18 5.62 -8.21
CA LEU A 41 -9.75 6.37 -9.39
C LEU A 41 -10.79 6.38 -10.52
N GLY A 42 -12.00 5.88 -10.25
CA GLY A 42 -13.13 5.91 -11.18
C GLY A 42 -13.21 4.72 -12.15
N GLY A 43 -12.38 3.68 -11.99
CA GLY A 43 -12.48 2.44 -12.77
C GLY A 43 -12.08 2.53 -14.25
N ASP A 44 -11.68 3.69 -14.75
CA ASP A 44 -11.18 3.88 -16.12
C ASP A 44 -9.69 4.28 -16.17
N SER A 45 -9.08 4.47 -15.00
CA SER A 45 -7.69 4.87 -14.83
C SER A 45 -6.80 3.68 -14.49
N ASP A 46 -5.55 3.69 -14.97
CA ASP A 46 -4.54 2.71 -14.58
C ASP A 46 -4.15 2.94 -13.11
N VAL A 47 -4.14 1.89 -12.30
CA VAL A 47 -3.64 1.99 -10.92
C VAL A 47 -2.12 2.08 -10.99
N PRO A 48 -1.48 3.04 -10.27
CA PRO A 48 -0.03 3.08 -10.17
C PRO A 48 0.54 1.71 -9.79
N SER A 49 1.74 1.41 -10.30
CA SER A 49 2.42 0.19 -9.84
C SER A 49 2.58 0.19 -8.33
N VAL A 50 2.70 -0.98 -7.70
CA VAL A 50 2.62 -1.10 -6.24
C VAL A 50 3.69 -0.32 -5.46
N ASP A 51 4.79 0.05 -6.12
CA ASP A 51 5.91 0.84 -5.60
C ASP A 51 5.90 2.31 -6.08
N GLU A 52 4.97 2.68 -6.96
CA GLU A 52 4.88 4.03 -7.51
C GLU A 52 4.20 5.02 -6.56
N PRO A 53 4.56 6.31 -6.65
CA PRO A 53 3.89 7.35 -5.90
C PRO A 53 2.39 7.40 -6.20
N LEU A 54 1.57 7.29 -5.15
CA LEU A 54 0.11 7.43 -5.27
C LEU A 54 -0.35 8.87 -5.46
N TYR A 55 0.48 9.87 -5.15
CA TYR A 55 0.14 11.29 -5.31
C TYR A 55 1.25 12.04 -6.04
N GLY A 56 0.89 13.18 -6.63
CA GLY A 56 1.84 14.03 -7.36
C GLY A 56 2.26 13.46 -8.73
N THR A 57 1.54 12.47 -9.24
CA THR A 57 1.71 11.86 -10.56
C THR A 57 0.44 12.04 -11.40
N GLU A 58 0.53 11.93 -12.73
CA GLU A 58 -0.63 12.09 -13.62
C GLU A 58 -1.65 10.93 -13.52
N ALA A 59 -1.24 9.78 -12.96
CA ALA A 59 -2.09 8.61 -12.69
C ALA A 59 -2.38 8.43 -11.19
N GLY A 60 -2.04 9.44 -10.37
CA GLY A 60 -2.19 9.41 -8.93
C GLY A 60 -3.58 9.83 -8.46
N PHE A 61 -3.78 9.70 -7.16
CA PHE A 61 -4.91 10.21 -6.42
C PHE A 61 -4.88 11.73 -6.36
N ASP A 62 -6.04 12.33 -6.62
CA ASP A 62 -6.37 13.69 -6.21
C ASP A 62 -6.89 13.69 -4.75
N SER A 63 -7.15 14.88 -4.20
CA SER A 63 -7.60 15.01 -2.80
C SER A 63 -8.92 14.30 -2.50
N PHE A 64 -9.84 14.22 -3.46
CA PHE A 64 -11.14 13.59 -3.31
C PHE A 64 -11.05 12.08 -3.49
N SER A 65 -10.39 11.60 -4.55
CA SER A 65 -10.19 10.17 -4.77
C SER A 65 -9.35 9.52 -3.65
N LEU A 66 -8.39 10.25 -3.07
CA LEU A 66 -7.63 9.76 -1.90
C LEU A 66 -8.51 9.57 -0.68
N LEU A 67 -9.40 10.54 -0.39
CA LEU A 67 -10.34 10.45 0.73
C LEU A 67 -11.33 9.29 0.53
N GLU A 68 -11.86 9.13 -0.67
CA GLU A 68 -12.71 7.98 -1.00
C GLU A 68 -11.99 6.64 -0.82
N PHE A 69 -10.71 6.57 -1.20
CA PHE A 69 -9.90 5.38 -0.99
C PHE A 69 -9.70 5.06 0.49
N ILE A 70 -9.38 6.07 1.31
CA ILE A 70 -9.26 5.93 2.77
C ILE A 70 -10.56 5.37 3.36
N LEU A 71 -11.70 5.97 3.05
CA LEU A 71 -13.00 5.52 3.57
C LEU A 71 -13.32 4.07 3.16
N ARG A 72 -12.94 3.67 1.94
CA ARG A 72 -13.08 2.28 1.48
C ARG A 72 -12.16 1.32 2.21
N LEU A 73 -10.94 1.72 2.56
CA LEU A 73 -10.03 0.90 3.37
C LEU A 73 -10.60 0.66 4.77
N GLU A 74 -11.12 1.72 5.40
CA GLU A 74 -11.76 1.64 6.71
C GLU A 74 -12.96 0.69 6.70
N ASP A 75 -13.86 0.85 5.71
CA ASP A 75 -15.06 0.01 5.57
C ASP A 75 -14.73 -1.46 5.26
N GLU A 76 -13.81 -1.71 4.32
CA GLU A 76 -13.48 -3.08 3.88
C GLU A 76 -12.69 -3.87 4.93
N PHE A 77 -11.76 -3.22 5.62
CA PHE A 77 -10.88 -3.90 6.59
C PHE A 77 -11.33 -3.72 8.04
N GLY A 78 -12.35 -2.89 8.30
CA GLY A 78 -12.83 -2.60 9.65
C GLY A 78 -11.85 -1.78 10.50
N ILE A 79 -10.92 -1.06 9.87
CA ILE A 79 -9.88 -0.28 10.54
C ILE A 79 -10.32 1.19 10.68
N VAL A 80 -9.63 1.94 11.53
CA VAL A 80 -9.78 3.41 11.63
C VAL A 80 -8.44 4.04 11.33
N ILE A 81 -8.39 4.95 10.36
CA ILE A 81 -7.20 5.71 10.00
C ILE A 81 -7.34 7.12 10.59
N PRO A 82 -6.68 7.44 11.71
CA PRO A 82 -6.81 8.75 12.32
C PRO A 82 -6.19 9.83 11.43
N ASP A 83 -6.66 11.06 11.54
CA ASP A 83 -6.16 12.20 10.74
C ASP A 83 -4.64 12.39 10.86
N GLU A 84 -4.05 12.02 12.00
CA GLU A 84 -2.60 12.06 12.23
C GLU A 84 -1.82 11.06 11.38
N ASP A 85 -2.45 9.96 10.94
CA ASP A 85 -1.88 8.94 10.04
C ASP A 85 -2.18 9.25 8.56
N LEU A 86 -2.88 10.34 8.25
CA LEU A 86 -3.07 10.82 6.87
C LEU A 86 -1.83 11.52 6.30
N GLU A 87 -0.65 11.16 6.82
CA GLU A 87 0.63 11.68 6.36
C GLU A 87 1.00 11.12 4.98
N PRO A 88 1.71 11.90 4.14
CA PRO A 88 2.12 11.48 2.80
C PRO A 88 2.93 10.19 2.78
N ASP A 89 3.65 9.87 3.86
CA ASP A 89 4.49 8.68 3.95
C ASP A 89 3.68 7.36 3.96
N ILE A 90 2.48 7.34 4.55
CA ILE A 90 1.61 6.16 4.59
C ILE A 90 0.98 5.93 3.21
N PHE A 91 0.55 7.01 2.57
CA PHE A 91 -0.06 7.01 1.24
C PHE A 91 0.96 7.18 0.12
N ARG A 92 2.24 6.89 0.38
CA ARG A 92 3.29 7.02 -0.63
C ARG A 92 3.12 6.03 -1.77
N SER A 93 2.73 4.79 -1.50
CA SER A 93 2.62 3.70 -2.48
C SER A 93 1.54 2.70 -2.05
N ILE A 94 1.10 1.81 -2.94
CA ILE A 94 0.21 0.71 -2.54
C ILE A 94 0.87 -0.15 -1.47
N ASN A 95 2.18 -0.42 -1.58
CA ASN A 95 2.90 -1.23 -0.60
C ASN A 95 2.86 -0.62 0.81
N THR A 96 3.05 0.69 0.95
CA THR A 96 2.99 1.37 2.26
C THR A 96 1.59 1.31 2.86
N VAL A 97 0.54 1.41 2.02
CA VAL A 97 -0.85 1.23 2.46
C VAL A 97 -1.13 -0.21 2.90
N VAL A 98 -0.67 -1.21 2.13
CA VAL A 98 -0.81 -2.63 2.50
C VAL A 98 -0.11 -2.92 3.82
N GLU A 99 1.10 -2.39 4.03
CA GLU A 99 1.82 -2.53 5.29
C GLU A 99 1.05 -1.91 6.46
N TYR A 100 0.47 -0.73 6.25
CA TYR A 100 -0.34 -0.05 7.27
C TYR A 100 -1.58 -0.87 7.64
N VAL A 101 -2.36 -1.30 6.64
CA VAL A 101 -3.58 -2.11 6.82
C VAL A 101 -3.26 -3.41 7.57
N LEU A 102 -2.19 -4.11 7.18
CA LEU A 102 -1.76 -5.34 7.85
C LEU A 102 -1.42 -5.10 9.33
N ARG A 103 -0.75 -3.99 9.66
CA ARG A 103 -0.46 -3.64 11.06
C ARG A 103 -1.74 -3.44 11.85
N GLN A 104 -2.71 -2.69 11.32
CA GLN A 104 -3.98 -2.42 12.00
C GLN A 104 -4.77 -3.71 12.27
N ILE A 105 -4.91 -4.58 11.25
CA ILE A 105 -5.63 -5.86 11.38
C ILE A 105 -4.98 -6.81 12.41
N ILE A 106 -3.65 -6.74 12.57
CA ILE A 106 -2.93 -7.55 13.56
C ILE A 106 -3.12 -7.00 14.97
N GLN A 107 -3.07 -5.67 15.15
CA GLN A 107 -3.20 -5.01 16.46
C GLN A 107 -4.59 -5.17 17.07
N GLU A 108 -5.66 -5.21 16.27
CA GLU A 108 -7.02 -5.44 16.78
C GLU A 108 -7.19 -6.82 17.46
N LYS A 109 -6.36 -7.81 17.10
CA LYS A 109 -6.46 -9.16 17.67
C LYS A 109 -5.83 -9.32 19.06
N GLU A 110 -5.03 -8.37 19.52
CA GLU A 110 -4.40 -8.43 20.86
C GLU A 110 -5.22 -7.71 21.94
N THR A 111 -6.28 -6.99 21.55
CA THR A 111 -7.13 -6.22 22.49
C THR A 111 -8.51 -6.87 22.75
N GLN A 112 -8.75 -8.09 22.26
CA GLN A 112 -9.97 -8.87 22.54
C GLN A 112 -9.68 -10.19 23.27
#